data_AF-A0A257M8J3-F1
#
_entry.id   AF-A0A257M8J3-F1
#
_cell.length_a   1.000
_cell.length_b   1.000
_cell.length_c   1.000
_cell.angle_alpha   90.00
_cell.angle_beta   90.00
_cell.angle_gamma   90.00
#
_symmetry.space_group_name_H-M   'P 1'
#
loop_
_entity.id
_entity.type
_entity.pdbx_description
1 polymer ?
#
loop_
_entity_poly.entity_id
_entity_poly.type
_entity_poly.pdbx_seq_one_letter_code
_entity_poly.pdbx_strand_id
1 'polypeptide(L)'
;MRLASCIKKYRDDTHRAVSPEETLRAAEAKLPAAGITRVADITDLDRIGIPVFSSIRPMADRGAISVYNGKGATPTEARVSAMMEGLERYSAEVRDRQLDIASFSLLDGALDPRDLILPVDADPDALIPWISGWDMMNQEEILVPANAVFHPLPSEYRRLFRTNTTGLASGNVIEEAIFHGLAEIIERDAWALVEAARHAGPLIQDVKDDLARGLMDKFAAAGVDVYLRDITSDIGVATCAAAADDLLLRDPTLLTTGMGTHTSAKVAVLRALTEVAQSRLTQIHGAREDTTLADFRKRIGYERT
;
A
#
# COMPACT_ATOMS: atom_id res chain seq x y z
N MET A 1 -8.43 12.34 20.05
CA MET A 1 -8.78 12.67 18.65
C MET A 1 -10.30 12.55 18.46
N ARG A 2 -10.96 13.54 17.83
CA ARG A 2 -12.39 13.47 17.50
C ARG A 2 -12.58 13.45 15.99
N LEU A 3 -13.02 12.32 15.45
CA LEU A 3 -13.32 12.17 14.01
C LEU A 3 -14.58 12.96 13.66
N ALA A 4 -14.58 13.57 12.48
CA ALA A 4 -15.71 14.30 11.92
C ALA A 4 -16.42 13.49 10.82
N SER A 5 -17.70 13.77 10.62
CA SER A 5 -18.41 13.24 9.45
C SER A 5 -17.81 13.83 8.18
N CYS A 6 -17.38 12.97 7.25
CA CYS A 6 -16.81 13.36 5.96
C CYS A 6 -17.66 12.81 4.80
N ILE A 7 -18.16 13.71 3.95
CA ILE A 7 -19.00 13.32 2.80
C ILE A 7 -18.08 12.87 1.65
N LYS A 8 -18.32 11.66 1.13
CA LYS A 8 -17.68 11.11 -0.07
C LYS A 8 -18.22 11.82 -1.32
N LYS A 9 -17.55 12.89 -1.76
CA LYS A 9 -17.94 13.66 -2.96
C LYS A 9 -17.51 12.98 -4.26
N TYR A 10 -16.43 12.21 -4.23
CA TYR A 10 -15.93 11.44 -5.36
C TYR A 10 -16.11 9.94 -5.09
N ARG A 11 -16.75 9.19 -5.99
CA ARG A 11 -17.16 7.78 -5.77
C ARG A 11 -17.06 6.88 -7.02
N ASP A 12 -16.34 7.30 -8.05
CA ASP A 12 -16.37 6.60 -9.34
C ASP A 12 -15.54 5.31 -9.30
N ASP A 13 -14.23 5.43 -9.11
CA ASP A 13 -13.28 4.32 -8.99
C ASP A 13 -12.76 4.12 -7.55
N THR A 14 -12.81 5.19 -6.75
CA THR A 14 -12.45 5.27 -5.34
C THR A 14 -13.39 6.20 -4.60
N HIS A 15 -13.37 6.16 -3.27
CA HIS A 15 -14.18 7.03 -2.44
C HIS A 15 -13.32 8.11 -1.77
N ARG A 16 -13.57 9.39 -2.10
CA ARG A 16 -12.84 10.55 -1.56
C ARG A 16 -13.76 11.75 -1.26
N ALA A 17 -13.29 12.66 -0.41
CA ALA A 17 -13.93 13.86 0.09
C ALA A 17 -13.91 15.01 -0.92
N VAL A 18 -12.96 14.97 -1.84
CA VAL A 18 -12.74 15.95 -2.92
C VAL A 18 -12.38 15.22 -4.21
N SER A 19 -12.42 15.92 -5.34
CA SER A 19 -12.06 15.31 -6.63
C SER A 19 -10.55 15.05 -6.75
N PRO A 20 -10.12 14.18 -7.68
CA PRO A 20 -8.72 14.01 -8.02
C PRO A 20 -8.03 15.32 -8.43
N GLU A 21 -8.70 16.24 -9.13
CA GLU A 21 -8.15 17.53 -9.58
C GLU A 21 -7.91 18.50 -8.42
N GLU A 22 -8.78 18.49 -7.42
CA GLU A 22 -8.58 19.24 -6.17
C GLU A 22 -7.39 18.67 -5.38
N THR A 23 -7.33 17.34 -5.26
CA THR A 23 -6.21 16.66 -4.60
C THR A 23 -4.89 16.93 -5.33
N LEU A 24 -4.87 16.88 -6.66
CA LEU A 24 -3.70 17.10 -7.49
C LEU A 24 -3.09 18.49 -7.21
N ARG A 25 -3.91 19.54 -7.26
CA ARG A 25 -3.46 20.92 -6.97
C ARG A 25 -2.88 21.04 -5.56
N ALA A 26 -3.53 20.43 -4.56
CA ALA A 26 -3.08 20.47 -3.18
C ALA A 26 -1.77 19.67 -2.96
N ALA A 27 -1.62 18.53 -3.63
CA ALA A 27 -0.42 17.69 -3.55
C ALA A 27 0.77 18.33 -4.28
N GLU A 28 0.55 18.96 -5.44
CA GLU A 28 1.60 19.65 -6.22
C GLU A 28 2.29 20.73 -5.39
N ALA A 29 1.51 21.50 -4.63
CA ALA A 29 2.04 22.53 -3.74
C ALA A 29 2.95 21.99 -2.62
N LYS A 30 2.84 20.70 -2.26
CA LYS A 30 3.59 20.06 -1.17
C LYS A 30 4.83 19.30 -1.63
N LEU A 31 4.93 18.98 -2.92
CA LEU A 31 6.04 18.18 -3.47
C LEU A 31 7.43 18.74 -3.13
N PRO A 32 7.69 20.07 -3.25
CA PRO A 32 9.02 20.61 -2.94
C PRO A 32 9.43 20.37 -1.48
N ALA A 33 8.49 20.51 -0.55
CA ALA A 33 8.75 20.27 0.87
C ALA A 33 9.08 18.80 1.15
N ALA A 34 8.47 17.87 0.40
CA ALA A 34 8.76 16.45 0.50
C ALA A 34 10.01 16.01 -0.29
N GLY A 35 10.66 16.92 -1.03
CA GLY A 35 11.83 16.59 -1.85
C GLY A 35 11.50 15.72 -3.07
N ILE A 36 10.24 15.72 -3.51
CA ILE A 36 9.82 15.01 -4.73
C ILE A 36 10.17 15.90 -5.92
N THR A 37 11.14 15.45 -6.74
CA THR A 37 11.71 16.24 -7.82
C THR A 37 11.06 15.98 -9.18
N ARG A 38 10.41 14.83 -9.33
CA ARG A 38 9.76 14.44 -10.58
C ARG A 38 8.59 13.51 -10.33
N VAL A 39 7.54 13.67 -11.13
CA VAL A 39 6.42 12.73 -11.25
C VAL A 39 6.26 12.43 -12.74
N ALA A 40 6.48 11.19 -13.14
CA ALA A 40 6.52 10.77 -14.54
C ALA A 40 5.38 9.78 -14.83
N ASP A 41 4.75 9.93 -15.98
CA ASP A 41 3.87 8.89 -16.54
C ASP A 41 4.77 7.76 -17.06
N ILE A 42 4.51 6.52 -16.61
CA ILE A 42 5.22 5.33 -17.06
C ILE A 42 4.29 4.32 -17.74
N THR A 43 3.04 4.71 -18.03
CA THR A 43 1.99 3.86 -18.59
C THR A 43 2.44 3.13 -19.85
N ASP A 44 3.09 3.85 -20.77
CA ASP A 44 3.47 3.33 -22.09
C ASP A 44 4.70 2.41 -22.07
N LEU A 45 5.29 2.14 -20.90
CA LEU A 45 6.30 1.09 -20.77
C LEU A 45 5.68 -0.31 -20.82
N ASP A 46 4.38 -0.45 -20.55
CA ASP A 46 3.64 -1.71 -20.66
C ASP A 46 2.54 -1.59 -21.72
N ARG A 47 2.22 -2.70 -22.38
CA ARG A 47 1.24 -2.75 -23.48
C ARG A 47 -0.23 -2.77 -23.01
N ILE A 48 -0.46 -2.80 -21.70
CA ILE A 48 -1.82 -2.85 -21.12
C ILE A 48 -2.52 -1.49 -21.21
N GLY A 49 -1.79 -0.38 -21.09
CA GLY A 49 -2.37 0.97 -21.16
C GLY A 49 -3.29 1.33 -19.99
N ILE A 50 -3.05 0.76 -18.80
CA ILE A 50 -3.67 1.20 -17.54
C ILE A 50 -2.76 2.24 -16.89
N PRO A 51 -3.28 3.43 -16.52
CA PRO A 51 -2.46 4.53 -16.02
C PRO A 51 -1.63 4.18 -14.79
N VAL A 52 -0.31 4.39 -14.88
CA VAL A 52 0.62 4.29 -13.75
C VAL A 52 1.65 5.41 -13.83
N PHE A 53 1.85 6.09 -12.70
CA PHE A 53 2.82 7.16 -12.56
C PHE A 53 3.90 6.77 -11.55
N SER A 54 5.04 7.43 -11.62
CA SER A 54 6.16 7.24 -10.70
C SER A 54 6.61 8.58 -10.15
N SER A 55 6.64 8.73 -8.82
CA SER A 55 7.19 9.89 -8.12
C SER A 55 8.61 9.56 -7.63
N ILE A 56 9.52 10.51 -7.82
CA ILE A 56 10.94 10.35 -7.56
C ILE A 56 11.35 11.33 -6.46
N ARG A 57 11.90 10.78 -5.37
CA ARG A 57 12.36 11.50 -4.18
C ARG A 57 13.82 11.11 -3.89
N PRO A 58 14.81 11.77 -4.53
CA PRO A 58 16.22 11.38 -4.42
C PRO A 58 16.82 11.54 -3.02
N MET A 59 16.24 12.41 -2.20
CA MET A 59 16.70 12.72 -0.84
C MET A 59 15.87 11.97 0.22
N ALA A 60 15.39 10.77 -0.10
CA ALA A 60 14.69 9.93 0.86
C ALA A 60 15.63 9.48 1.99
N ASP A 61 15.10 9.32 3.21
CA ASP A 61 15.93 8.97 4.35
C ASP A 61 16.57 7.58 4.18
N ARG A 62 17.72 7.37 4.84
CA ARG A 62 18.52 6.15 4.65
C ARG A 62 17.72 4.90 5.04
N GLY A 63 17.44 4.06 4.05
CA GLY A 63 16.64 2.84 4.22
C GLY A 63 15.22 2.94 3.69
N ALA A 64 14.77 4.12 3.25
CA ALA A 64 13.64 4.29 2.35
C ALA A 64 14.06 4.05 0.89
N ILE A 65 13.08 3.74 0.04
CA ILE A 65 13.27 3.75 -1.42
C ILE A 65 13.02 5.15 -1.98
N SER A 66 13.64 5.46 -3.12
CA SER A 66 13.54 6.78 -3.77
C SER A 66 12.40 6.90 -4.80
N VAL A 67 11.68 5.80 -5.09
CA VAL A 67 10.71 5.71 -6.18
C VAL A 67 9.38 5.12 -5.71
N TYR A 68 8.31 5.90 -5.81
CA TYR A 68 6.96 5.54 -5.38
C TYR A 68 6.02 5.54 -6.57
N ASN A 69 5.27 4.46 -6.78
CA ASN A 69 4.44 4.34 -7.96
C ASN A 69 2.98 4.61 -7.57
N GLY A 70 2.21 5.17 -8.49
CA GLY A 70 0.79 5.42 -8.30
C GLY A 70 -0.03 4.80 -9.39
N LYS A 71 -1.25 4.40 -9.06
CA LYS A 71 -2.18 3.73 -9.97
C LYS A 71 -3.56 4.38 -9.91
N GLY A 72 -4.32 4.24 -10.99
CA GLY A 72 -5.67 4.77 -11.08
C GLY A 72 -6.36 4.32 -12.36
N ALA A 73 -7.68 4.48 -12.41
CA ALA A 73 -8.45 4.22 -13.61
C ALA A 73 -8.21 5.31 -14.68
N THR A 74 -7.87 6.52 -14.24
CA THR A 74 -7.53 7.68 -15.05
C THR A 74 -6.09 8.15 -14.82
N PRO A 75 -5.49 8.88 -15.79
CA PRO A 75 -4.17 9.48 -15.59
C PRO A 75 -4.09 10.43 -14.38
N THR A 76 -5.14 11.21 -14.12
CA THR A 76 -5.20 12.14 -12.99
C THR A 76 -5.12 11.38 -11.67
N GLU A 77 -5.89 10.31 -11.49
CA GLU A 77 -5.85 9.48 -10.27
C GLU A 77 -4.51 8.81 -10.09
N ALA A 78 -3.95 8.21 -11.15
CA ALA A 78 -2.66 7.54 -11.06
C ALA A 78 -1.54 8.51 -10.67
N ARG A 79 -1.56 9.73 -11.23
CA ARG A 79 -0.64 10.80 -10.87
C ARG A 79 -0.82 11.26 -9.42
N VAL A 80 -2.06 11.47 -8.97
CA VAL A 80 -2.36 11.79 -7.57
C VAL A 80 -1.89 10.69 -6.64
N SER A 81 -2.15 9.42 -6.97
CA SER A 81 -1.71 8.26 -6.19
C SER A 81 -0.19 8.24 -6.03
N ALA A 82 0.58 8.52 -7.08
CA ALA A 82 2.04 8.50 -7.02
C ALA A 82 2.59 9.62 -6.13
N MET A 83 1.97 10.80 -6.20
CA MET A 83 2.32 11.96 -5.38
C MET A 83 1.97 11.75 -3.91
N MET A 84 0.77 11.24 -3.64
CA MET A 84 0.28 11.01 -2.29
C MET A 84 1.05 9.88 -1.59
N GLU A 85 1.45 8.81 -2.31
CA GLU A 85 2.36 7.78 -1.78
C GLU A 85 3.71 8.41 -1.39
N GLY A 86 4.28 9.27 -2.22
CA GLY A 86 5.53 9.98 -1.88
C GLY A 86 5.39 10.90 -0.66
N LEU A 87 4.27 11.62 -0.54
CA LEU A 87 3.97 12.49 0.61
C LEU A 87 3.75 11.69 1.90
N GLU A 88 3.07 10.55 1.82
CA GLU A 88 2.90 9.60 2.92
C GLU A 88 4.25 9.10 3.43
N ARG A 89 5.12 8.65 2.51
CA ARG A 89 6.44 8.10 2.85
C ARG A 89 7.34 9.16 3.49
N TYR A 90 7.33 10.38 2.98
CA TYR A 90 7.99 11.52 3.61
C TYR A 90 7.44 11.84 5.01
N SER A 91 6.14 11.68 5.22
CA SER A 91 5.49 11.97 6.51
C SER A 91 5.71 10.87 7.55
N ALA A 92 6.15 9.69 7.14
CA ALA A 92 6.43 8.53 7.99
C ALA A 92 7.87 8.49 8.55
N GLU A 93 8.70 9.47 8.20
CA GLU A 93 10.05 9.61 8.75
C GLU A 93 10.00 10.24 10.16
N VAL A 94 10.94 9.87 11.04
CA VAL A 94 11.01 10.38 12.44
C VAL A 94 11.24 11.89 12.48
N ARG A 95 12.20 12.38 11.68
CA ARG A 95 12.56 13.80 11.55
C ARG A 95 12.82 14.46 12.91
N ASP A 96 12.05 15.49 13.27
CA ASP A 96 12.20 16.28 14.49
C ASP A 96 11.35 15.75 15.67
N ARG A 97 10.70 14.60 15.52
CA ARG A 97 9.88 13.99 16.58
C ARG A 97 10.76 13.49 17.71
N GLN A 98 10.38 13.82 18.93
CA GLN A 98 11.01 13.29 20.14
C GLN A 98 10.42 11.91 20.45
N LEU A 99 11.31 10.95 20.71
CA LEU A 99 10.94 9.58 21.05
C LEU A 99 11.39 9.28 22.48
N ASP A 100 10.50 8.71 23.27
CA ASP A 100 10.78 8.35 24.66
C ASP A 100 11.36 6.93 24.69
N ILE A 101 12.55 6.76 25.27
CA ILE A 101 13.21 5.45 25.32
C ILE A 101 12.92 4.79 26.66
N ALA A 102 12.22 3.65 26.64
CA ALA A 102 11.83 2.92 27.84
C ALA A 102 11.61 1.42 27.57
N SER A 103 11.70 0.61 28.63
CA SER A 103 11.21 -0.78 28.65
C SER A 103 9.72 -0.77 28.92
N PHE A 104 8.97 -1.68 28.29
CA PHE A 104 7.52 -1.77 28.44
C PHE A 104 7.09 -1.91 29.91
N SER A 105 7.82 -2.70 30.71
CA SER A 105 7.53 -2.93 32.13
C SER A 105 7.56 -1.68 33.02
N LEU A 106 8.10 -0.57 32.51
CA LEU A 106 8.22 0.71 33.22
C LEU A 106 7.19 1.75 32.77
N LEU A 107 6.33 1.39 31.81
CA LEU A 107 5.34 2.29 31.22
C LEU A 107 3.93 1.92 31.67
N ASP A 108 3.15 2.94 32.00
CA ASP A 108 1.70 2.83 32.16
C ASP A 108 1.00 3.30 30.87
N GLY A 109 -0.08 2.64 30.45
CA GLY A 109 -0.85 3.05 29.27
C GLY A 109 -0.09 2.88 27.94
N ALA A 110 0.75 1.87 27.83
CA ALA A 110 1.47 1.50 26.61
C ALA A 110 0.86 0.26 25.95
N LEU A 111 0.92 0.18 24.62
CA LEU A 111 0.60 -1.03 23.87
C LEU A 111 1.62 -2.13 24.23
N ASP A 112 1.14 -3.30 24.66
CA ASP A 112 2.03 -4.44 24.90
C ASP A 112 2.66 -4.87 23.57
N PRO A 113 4.00 -4.85 23.43
CA PRO A 113 4.65 -5.23 22.19
C PRO A 113 4.32 -6.65 21.72
N ARG A 114 3.90 -7.54 22.63
CA ARG A 114 3.47 -8.91 22.30
C ARG A 114 2.24 -8.96 21.39
N ASP A 115 1.41 -7.93 21.40
CA ASP A 115 0.22 -7.83 20.53
C ASP A 115 0.58 -7.48 19.08
N LEU A 116 1.85 -7.15 18.79
CA LEU A 116 2.35 -6.81 17.46
C LEU A 116 2.89 -8.00 16.66
N ILE A 117 2.62 -9.24 17.10
CA ILE A 117 3.06 -10.48 16.43
C ILE A 117 4.59 -10.45 16.21
N LEU A 118 5.31 -10.44 17.33
CA LEU A 118 6.76 -10.27 17.29
C LEU A 118 7.49 -11.48 16.64
N PRO A 119 8.65 -11.24 16.00
CA PRO A 119 9.57 -12.32 15.66
C PRO A 119 9.96 -13.15 16.88
N VAL A 120 10.24 -14.44 16.69
CA VAL A 120 10.53 -15.41 17.78
C VAL A 120 11.63 -14.93 18.74
N ASP A 121 12.65 -14.26 18.22
CA ASP A 121 13.82 -13.82 19.01
C ASP A 121 13.71 -12.37 19.52
N ALA A 122 12.55 -11.72 19.33
CA ALA A 122 12.35 -10.36 19.80
C ALA A 122 12.07 -10.35 21.31
N ASP A 123 12.76 -9.46 22.01
CA ASP A 123 12.55 -9.21 23.43
C ASP A 123 11.50 -8.09 23.60
N PRO A 124 10.26 -8.40 24.07
CA PRO A 124 9.19 -7.41 24.19
C PRO A 124 9.45 -6.35 25.26
N ASP A 125 10.37 -6.60 26.21
CA ASP A 125 10.72 -5.66 27.27
C ASP A 125 12.04 -4.93 27.02
N ALA A 126 12.57 -5.08 25.80
CA ALA A 126 13.74 -4.34 25.35
C ALA A 126 13.57 -2.83 25.53
N LEU A 127 14.68 -2.16 25.84
CA LEU A 127 14.74 -0.70 25.83
C LEU A 127 14.57 -0.19 24.38
N ILE A 128 13.41 0.38 24.06
CA ILE A 128 13.01 0.80 22.71
C ILE A 128 12.42 2.22 22.71
N PRO A 129 12.38 2.91 21.56
CA PRO A 129 11.67 4.18 21.45
C PRO A 129 10.15 4.00 21.40
N TRP A 130 9.45 4.93 22.05
CA TRP A 130 8.01 5.04 22.12
C TRP A 130 7.56 6.41 21.61
N ILE A 131 6.32 6.46 21.12
CA ILE A 131 5.65 7.71 20.76
C ILE A 131 4.18 7.66 21.16
N SER A 132 3.60 8.82 21.44
CA SER A 132 2.17 8.96 21.70
C SER A 132 1.34 8.68 20.45
N GLY A 133 0.28 7.91 20.62
CA GLY A 133 -0.77 7.62 19.66
C GLY A 133 -2.15 7.81 20.29
N TRP A 134 -3.19 7.47 19.53
CA TRP A 134 -4.58 7.57 19.98
C TRP A 134 -5.33 6.26 19.73
N ASP A 135 -5.80 5.63 20.80
CA ASP A 135 -6.71 4.49 20.70
C ASP A 135 -8.13 5.00 20.39
N MET A 136 -8.62 4.71 19.18
CA MET A 136 -9.94 5.14 18.75
C MET A 136 -11.08 4.36 19.41
N MET A 137 -10.83 3.12 19.83
CA MET A 137 -11.84 2.25 20.44
C MET A 137 -12.05 2.64 21.91
N ASN A 138 -10.97 2.87 22.64
CA ASN A 138 -11.01 3.28 24.05
C ASN A 138 -11.07 4.80 24.25
N GLN A 139 -10.82 5.58 23.20
CA GLN A 139 -10.82 7.05 23.20
C GLN A 139 -9.81 7.67 24.17
N GLU A 140 -8.60 7.13 24.20
CA GLU A 140 -7.52 7.57 25.08
C GLU A 140 -6.17 7.71 24.35
N GLU A 141 -5.26 8.46 24.97
CA GLU A 141 -3.86 8.47 24.54
C GLU A 141 -3.18 7.17 24.96
N ILE A 142 -2.34 6.64 24.07
CA ILE A 142 -1.61 5.39 24.29
C ILE A 142 -0.17 5.56 23.81
N LEU A 143 0.80 4.97 24.51
CA LEU A 143 2.16 4.86 24.00
C LEU A 143 2.28 3.65 23.07
N VAL A 144 2.83 3.86 21.88
CA VAL A 144 3.09 2.78 20.91
C VAL A 144 4.58 2.70 20.58
N PRO A 145 5.13 1.50 20.31
CA PRO A 145 6.51 1.38 19.86
C PRO A 145 6.74 2.19 18.59
N ALA A 146 7.74 3.07 18.58
CA ALA A 146 8.03 3.93 17.43
C ALA A 146 8.40 3.09 16.17
N ASN A 147 8.90 1.87 16.38
CA ASN A 147 9.13 0.87 15.32
C ASN A 147 7.84 0.50 14.54
N ALA A 148 6.66 0.60 15.16
CA ALA A 148 5.36 0.33 14.54
C ALA A 148 4.78 1.54 13.80
N VAL A 149 5.38 2.72 13.94
CA VAL A 149 4.85 3.99 13.42
C VAL A 149 5.71 4.56 12.29
N PHE A 150 7.03 4.53 12.46
CA PHE A 150 7.95 5.20 11.55
C PHE A 150 8.60 4.25 10.54
N HIS A 151 8.81 4.77 9.34
CA HIS A 151 9.51 4.05 8.27
C HIS A 151 10.40 4.99 7.44
N PRO A 152 11.73 4.73 7.39
CA PRO A 152 12.48 3.83 8.25
C PRO A 152 12.58 4.38 9.68
N LEU A 153 12.68 3.49 10.67
CA LEU A 153 13.17 3.87 11.99
C LEU A 153 14.71 3.96 11.94
N PRO A 154 15.32 5.08 12.35
CA PRO A 154 16.77 5.27 12.33
C PRO A 154 17.52 4.17 13.09
N SER A 155 18.70 3.79 12.58
CA SER A 155 19.46 2.62 13.06
C SER A 155 20.01 2.72 14.48
N GLU A 156 20.10 3.94 15.01
CA GLU A 156 20.47 4.22 16.40
C GLU A 156 19.43 3.73 17.41
N TYR A 157 18.18 3.55 16.96
CA TYR A 157 17.13 3.01 17.80
C TYR A 157 17.07 1.48 17.71
N ARG A 158 16.88 0.83 18.87
CA ARG A 158 16.61 -0.60 18.92
C ARG A 158 15.25 -0.89 18.28
N ARG A 159 15.23 -1.90 17.42
CA ARG A 159 14.04 -2.38 16.70
C ARG A 159 13.59 -3.73 17.24
N LEU A 160 12.28 -3.90 17.41
CA LEU A 160 11.67 -5.19 17.73
C LEU A 160 11.46 -6.04 16.46
N PHE A 161 11.22 -5.39 15.33
CA PHE A 161 10.98 -6.05 14.05
C PHE A 161 11.42 -5.17 12.88
N ARG A 162 11.53 -5.77 11.70
CA ARG A 162 11.85 -5.02 10.47
C ARG A 162 10.75 -3.98 10.21
N THR A 163 11.16 -2.73 10.02
CA THR A 163 10.25 -1.65 9.65
C THR A 163 9.63 -1.94 8.29
N ASN A 164 8.33 -1.70 8.19
CA ASN A 164 7.57 -1.84 6.96
C ASN A 164 6.61 -0.66 6.84
N THR A 165 5.82 -0.63 5.78
CA THR A 165 4.93 0.50 5.46
C THR A 165 3.46 0.22 5.67
N THR A 166 3.12 -0.96 6.23
CA THR A 166 1.74 -1.41 6.36
C THR A 166 0.93 -0.45 7.22
N GLY A 167 -0.19 0.01 6.67
CA GLY A 167 -1.13 0.89 7.36
C GLY A 167 -0.73 2.36 7.37
N LEU A 168 0.42 2.73 6.78
CA LEU A 168 0.70 4.11 6.44
C LEU A 168 -0.27 4.57 5.35
N ALA A 169 -0.80 5.78 5.51
CA ALA A 169 -1.74 6.33 4.56
C ALA A 169 -1.72 7.87 4.58
N SER A 170 -1.96 8.45 3.42
CA SER A 170 -2.30 9.87 3.28
C SER A 170 -3.73 10.05 2.77
N GLY A 171 -4.29 11.23 3.02
CA GLY A 171 -5.64 11.59 2.62
C GLY A 171 -5.82 13.10 2.56
N ASN A 172 -6.95 13.54 2.01
CA ASN A 172 -7.32 14.96 1.99
C ASN A 172 -7.76 15.46 3.37
N VAL A 173 -8.25 14.53 4.20
CA VAL A 173 -8.58 14.73 5.62
C VAL A 173 -8.11 13.53 6.43
N ILE A 174 -8.03 13.68 7.75
CA ILE A 174 -7.50 12.63 8.64
C ILE A 174 -8.36 11.36 8.60
N GLU A 175 -9.69 11.50 8.45
CA GLU A 175 -10.62 10.36 8.35
C GLU A 175 -10.34 9.50 7.11
N GLU A 176 -9.94 10.12 5.99
CA GLU A 176 -9.57 9.38 4.78
C GLU A 176 -8.28 8.61 4.97
N ALA A 177 -7.27 9.25 5.57
CA ALA A 177 -5.99 8.62 5.85
C ALA A 177 -6.19 7.42 6.78
N ILE A 178 -6.94 7.59 7.87
CA ILE A 178 -7.26 6.50 8.80
C ILE A 178 -8.02 5.38 8.08
N PHE A 179 -9.06 5.71 7.31
CA PHE A 179 -9.82 4.69 6.58
C PHE A 179 -8.95 3.91 5.60
N HIS A 180 -8.05 4.59 4.88
CA HIS A 180 -7.15 3.93 3.92
C HIS A 180 -6.11 3.05 4.62
N GLY A 181 -5.51 3.53 5.72
CA GLY A 181 -4.56 2.77 6.52
C GLY A 181 -5.19 1.50 7.10
N LEU A 182 -6.42 1.62 7.64
CA LEU A 182 -7.18 0.46 8.12
C LEU A 182 -7.52 -0.52 6.99
N ALA A 183 -7.95 -0.03 5.83
CA ALA A 183 -8.22 -0.89 4.68
C ALA A 183 -6.96 -1.64 4.23
N GLU A 184 -5.79 -1.00 4.25
CA GLU A 184 -4.53 -1.66 3.93
C GLU A 184 -4.14 -2.72 4.97
N ILE A 185 -4.34 -2.44 6.27
CA ILE A 185 -4.09 -3.44 7.32
C ILE A 185 -4.97 -4.69 7.11
N ILE A 186 -6.28 -4.49 6.86
CA ILE A 186 -7.21 -5.59 6.56
C ILE A 186 -6.79 -6.35 5.30
N GLU A 187 -6.30 -5.65 4.28
CA GLU A 187 -5.80 -6.27 3.05
C GLU A 187 -4.61 -7.19 3.31
N ARG A 188 -3.64 -6.73 4.12
CA ARG A 188 -2.43 -7.50 4.45
C ARG A 188 -2.75 -8.68 5.36
N ASP A 189 -3.68 -8.52 6.30
CA ASP A 189 -4.20 -9.61 7.13
C ASP A 189 -4.87 -10.71 6.28
N ALA A 190 -5.82 -10.34 5.44
CA ALA A 190 -6.50 -11.27 4.53
C ALA A 190 -5.51 -12.02 3.62
N TRP A 191 -4.51 -11.32 3.09
CA TRP A 191 -3.45 -11.95 2.29
C TRP A 191 -2.57 -12.90 3.10
N ALA A 192 -2.20 -12.53 4.33
CA ALA A 192 -1.43 -13.41 5.22
C ALA A 192 -2.18 -14.71 5.54
N LEU A 193 -3.50 -14.65 5.73
CA LEU A 193 -4.36 -15.83 5.93
C LEU A 193 -4.38 -16.74 4.68
N VAL A 194 -4.47 -16.16 3.49
CA VAL A 194 -4.41 -16.91 2.22
C VAL A 194 -3.07 -17.66 2.09
N GLU A 195 -1.96 -16.98 2.37
CA GLU A 195 -0.62 -17.57 2.31
C GLU A 195 -0.44 -18.68 3.36
N ALA A 196 -0.90 -18.45 4.59
CA ALA A 196 -0.83 -19.44 5.67
C ALA A 196 -1.67 -20.68 5.37
N ALA A 197 -2.88 -20.51 4.84
CA ALA A 197 -3.78 -21.60 4.47
C ALA A 197 -3.43 -22.27 3.13
N ARG A 198 -2.58 -21.63 2.30
CA ARG A 198 -2.34 -21.96 0.89
C ARG A 198 -3.63 -22.11 0.09
N HIS A 199 -4.62 -21.29 0.42
CA HIS A 199 -5.94 -21.36 -0.15
C HIS A 199 -6.46 -19.95 -0.42
N ALA A 200 -6.45 -19.58 -1.69
CA ALA A 200 -7.14 -18.38 -2.15
C ALA A 200 -8.61 -18.72 -2.38
N GLY A 201 -9.51 -17.87 -1.88
CA GLY A 201 -10.95 -18.07 -1.95
C GLY A 201 -11.52 -18.09 -3.38
N PRO A 202 -12.85 -18.04 -3.54
CA PRO A 202 -13.50 -18.35 -4.81
C PRO A 202 -13.11 -17.37 -5.93
N LEU A 203 -13.09 -17.86 -7.17
CA LEU A 203 -12.90 -17.04 -8.36
C LEU A 203 -14.10 -16.11 -8.55
N ILE A 204 -13.84 -14.83 -8.80
CA ILE A 204 -14.86 -13.83 -9.16
C ILE A 204 -15.07 -13.91 -10.67
N GLN A 205 -16.18 -14.54 -11.09
CA GLN A 205 -16.48 -14.76 -12.51
C GLN A 205 -17.35 -13.66 -13.16
N ASP A 206 -18.22 -13.01 -12.38
CA ASP A 206 -19.22 -12.06 -12.90
C ASP A 206 -18.93 -10.64 -12.40
N VAL A 207 -17.90 -10.01 -12.96
CA VAL A 207 -17.57 -8.61 -12.70
C VAL A 207 -18.57 -7.71 -13.42
N LYS A 208 -19.49 -7.10 -12.65
CA LYS A 208 -20.61 -6.31 -13.21
C LYS A 208 -20.29 -4.85 -13.48
N ASP A 209 -19.27 -4.30 -12.82
CA ASP A 209 -18.93 -2.89 -12.94
C ASP A 209 -18.25 -2.59 -14.28
N ASP A 210 -18.74 -1.56 -14.99
CA ASP A 210 -18.25 -1.18 -16.32
C ASP A 210 -16.77 -0.80 -16.32
N LEU A 211 -16.32 -0.10 -15.27
CA LEU A 211 -14.93 0.32 -15.19
C LEU A 211 -14.01 -0.88 -14.95
N ALA A 212 -14.39 -1.78 -14.05
CA ALA A 212 -13.63 -3.01 -13.81
C ALA A 212 -13.58 -3.91 -15.06
N ARG A 213 -14.70 -4.05 -15.78
CA ARG A 213 -14.73 -4.75 -17.08
C ARG A 213 -13.80 -4.10 -18.09
N GLY A 214 -13.83 -2.77 -18.21
CA GLY A 214 -12.94 -2.04 -19.11
C GLY A 214 -11.45 -2.25 -18.79
N LEU A 215 -11.07 -2.39 -17.52
CA LEU A 215 -9.70 -2.75 -17.14
C LEU A 215 -9.36 -4.19 -17.54
N MET A 216 -10.27 -5.14 -17.31
CA MET A 216 -10.09 -6.54 -17.72
C MET A 216 -9.97 -6.68 -19.23
N ASP A 217 -10.77 -5.94 -20.00
CA ASP A 217 -10.71 -5.92 -21.46
C ASP A 217 -9.35 -5.41 -21.97
N LYS A 218 -8.76 -4.42 -21.29
CA LYS A 218 -7.40 -3.95 -21.61
C LYS A 218 -6.35 -5.04 -21.39
N PHE A 219 -6.41 -5.78 -20.29
CA PHE A 219 -5.53 -6.92 -20.04
C PHE A 219 -5.70 -8.00 -21.11
N ALA A 220 -6.96 -8.39 -21.41
CA ALA A 220 -7.27 -9.41 -22.39
C ALA A 220 -6.81 -9.01 -23.81
N ALA A 221 -7.05 -7.77 -24.23
CA ALA A 221 -6.57 -7.24 -25.50
C ALA A 221 -5.03 -7.23 -25.61
N ALA A 222 -4.34 -7.10 -24.48
CA ALA A 222 -2.90 -7.23 -24.37
C ALA A 222 -2.41 -8.69 -24.24
N GLY A 223 -3.29 -9.70 -24.32
CA GLY A 223 -2.90 -11.11 -24.16
C GLY A 223 -2.39 -11.44 -22.75
N VAL A 224 -2.93 -10.76 -21.74
CA VAL A 224 -2.65 -11.01 -20.32
C VAL A 224 -3.95 -11.46 -19.65
N ASP A 225 -3.97 -12.69 -19.14
CA ASP A 225 -5.09 -13.18 -18.36
C ASP A 225 -5.02 -12.62 -16.95
N VAL A 226 -6.17 -12.24 -16.37
CA VAL A 226 -6.25 -11.82 -14.97
C VAL A 226 -7.30 -12.64 -14.23
N TYR A 227 -6.88 -13.25 -13.12
CA TYR A 227 -7.72 -14.07 -12.27
C TYR A 227 -8.01 -13.31 -10.97
N LEU A 228 -9.28 -12.94 -10.77
CA LEU A 228 -9.75 -12.28 -9.55
C LEU A 228 -10.30 -13.31 -8.55
N ARG A 229 -9.86 -13.24 -7.30
CA ARG A 229 -10.36 -14.07 -6.20
C ARG A 229 -10.85 -13.21 -5.06
N ASP A 230 -11.97 -13.63 -4.47
CA ASP A 230 -12.45 -13.11 -3.21
C ASP A 230 -11.63 -13.74 -2.08
N ILE A 231 -10.95 -12.90 -1.30
CA ILE A 231 -10.14 -13.31 -0.15
C ILE A 231 -10.63 -12.64 1.14
N THR A 232 -11.88 -12.16 1.15
CA THR A 232 -12.50 -11.53 2.31
C THR A 232 -12.35 -12.40 3.55
N SER A 233 -11.73 -11.86 4.61
CA SER A 233 -11.54 -12.55 5.88
C SER A 233 -12.78 -12.47 6.77
N ASP A 234 -12.68 -13.02 7.98
CA ASP A 234 -13.70 -12.95 9.03
C ASP A 234 -14.06 -11.51 9.45
N ILE A 235 -13.20 -10.53 9.15
CA ILE A 235 -13.48 -9.10 9.32
C ILE A 235 -14.69 -8.64 8.48
N GLY A 236 -14.96 -9.33 7.36
CA GLY A 236 -16.15 -9.07 6.53
C GLY A 236 -16.10 -7.80 5.68
N VAL A 237 -14.91 -7.23 5.47
CA VAL A 237 -14.69 -6.12 4.53
C VAL A 237 -14.21 -6.69 3.20
N ALA A 238 -14.81 -6.28 2.09
CA ALA A 238 -14.51 -6.85 0.78
C ALA A 238 -13.03 -6.68 0.43
N THR A 239 -12.35 -7.81 0.22
CA THR A 239 -10.95 -7.88 -0.18
C THR A 239 -10.77 -8.81 -1.36
N CYS A 240 -10.10 -8.33 -2.40
CA CYS A 240 -9.85 -9.07 -3.64
C CYS A 240 -8.36 -9.21 -3.90
N ALA A 241 -7.97 -10.37 -4.41
CA ALA A 241 -6.65 -10.61 -4.99
C ALA A 241 -6.78 -10.84 -6.50
N ALA A 242 -5.94 -10.17 -7.28
CA ALA A 242 -5.82 -10.34 -8.72
C ALA A 242 -4.45 -10.93 -9.02
N ALA A 243 -4.39 -11.93 -9.91
CA ALA A 243 -3.14 -12.49 -10.42
C ALA A 243 -3.12 -12.41 -11.94
N ALA A 244 -2.05 -11.87 -12.52
CA ALA A 244 -1.87 -11.77 -13.96
C ALA A 244 -0.95 -12.87 -14.51
N ASP A 245 -1.32 -13.39 -15.67
CA ASP A 245 -0.55 -14.34 -16.46
C ASP A 245 -0.36 -13.82 -17.89
N ASP A 246 0.87 -13.50 -18.25
CA ASP A 246 1.23 -12.95 -19.56
C ASP A 246 1.47 -14.08 -20.56
N LEU A 247 0.42 -14.49 -21.27
CA LEU A 247 0.44 -15.64 -22.18
C LEU A 247 1.29 -15.41 -23.44
N LEU A 248 1.56 -14.14 -23.77
CA LEU A 248 2.31 -13.73 -24.95
C LEU A 248 3.82 -13.73 -24.68
N LEU A 249 4.28 -12.97 -23.67
CA LEU A 249 5.70 -12.90 -23.34
C LEU A 249 6.15 -14.13 -22.57
N ARG A 250 5.26 -14.73 -21.79
CA ARG A 250 5.58 -15.84 -20.89
C ARG A 250 6.78 -15.52 -20.00
N ASP A 251 6.86 -14.27 -19.57
CA ASP A 251 7.94 -13.79 -18.73
C ASP A 251 7.58 -14.07 -17.26
N PRO A 252 8.34 -14.94 -16.56
CA PRO A 252 8.06 -15.26 -15.16
C PRO A 252 8.20 -14.06 -14.22
N THR A 253 8.91 -13.00 -14.61
CA THR A 253 9.00 -11.77 -13.82
C THR A 253 7.70 -10.96 -13.83
N LEU A 254 6.86 -11.16 -14.85
CA LEU A 254 5.58 -10.47 -15.02
C LEU A 254 4.38 -11.23 -14.43
N LEU A 255 4.62 -12.37 -13.79
CA LEU A 255 3.66 -13.02 -12.89
C LEU A 255 3.48 -12.13 -11.66
N THR A 256 2.47 -11.28 -11.74
CA THR A 256 2.25 -10.18 -10.81
C THR A 256 0.90 -10.34 -10.16
N THR A 257 0.84 -9.89 -8.92
CA THR A 257 -0.38 -9.90 -8.11
C THR A 257 -0.70 -8.47 -7.68
N GLY A 258 -1.98 -8.20 -7.49
CA GLY A 258 -2.45 -6.96 -6.90
C GLY A 258 -3.57 -7.26 -5.94
N MET A 259 -3.65 -6.49 -4.86
CA MET A 259 -4.71 -6.64 -3.86
C MET A 259 -5.51 -5.35 -3.75
N GLY A 260 -6.73 -5.49 -3.24
CA GLY A 260 -7.59 -4.36 -3.01
C GLY A 260 -8.61 -4.64 -1.92
N THR A 261 -8.60 -3.83 -0.86
CA THR A 261 -9.61 -3.82 0.20
C THR A 261 -10.42 -2.54 0.20
N HIS A 262 -11.74 -2.66 0.32
CA HIS A 262 -12.62 -1.51 0.51
C HIS A 262 -14.01 -1.94 1.01
N THR A 263 -14.74 -1.03 1.65
CA THR A 263 -16.18 -1.23 2.01
C THR A 263 -17.13 -1.30 0.80
N SER A 264 -16.59 -1.20 -0.41
CA SER A 264 -17.31 -1.34 -1.68
C SER A 264 -16.57 -2.39 -2.48
N ALA A 265 -17.20 -3.53 -2.73
CA ALA A 265 -16.59 -4.63 -3.48
C ALA A 265 -16.13 -4.20 -4.88
N LYS A 266 -16.85 -3.27 -5.51
CA LYS A 266 -16.44 -2.63 -6.77
C LYS A 266 -15.06 -1.99 -6.63
N VAL A 267 -14.86 -1.15 -5.61
CA VAL A 267 -13.59 -0.43 -5.38
C VAL A 267 -12.47 -1.41 -5.03
N ALA A 268 -12.77 -2.46 -4.27
CA ALA A 268 -11.80 -3.53 -3.96
C ALA A 268 -11.28 -4.21 -5.24
N VAL A 269 -12.17 -4.57 -6.17
CA VAL A 269 -11.80 -5.13 -7.48
C VAL A 269 -10.97 -4.15 -8.31
N LEU A 270 -11.39 -2.89 -8.42
CA LEU A 270 -10.66 -1.87 -9.18
C LEU A 270 -9.24 -1.65 -8.64
N ARG A 271 -9.07 -1.63 -7.32
CA ARG A 271 -7.76 -1.54 -6.67
C ARG A 271 -6.88 -2.74 -7.00
N ALA A 272 -7.41 -3.96 -6.89
CA ALA A 272 -6.66 -5.17 -7.22
C ALA A 272 -6.19 -5.18 -8.69
N LEU A 273 -7.06 -4.80 -9.64
CA LEU A 273 -6.73 -4.72 -11.06
C LEU A 273 -5.67 -3.65 -11.37
N THR A 274 -5.82 -2.46 -10.80
CA THR A 274 -4.87 -1.35 -11.02
C THR A 274 -3.52 -1.61 -10.33
N GLU A 275 -3.50 -2.33 -9.21
CA GLU A 275 -2.28 -2.75 -8.54
C GLU A 275 -1.51 -3.84 -9.30
N VAL A 276 -2.19 -4.71 -10.03
CA VAL A 276 -1.53 -5.61 -11.00
C VAL A 276 -0.79 -4.80 -12.06
N ALA A 277 -1.44 -3.81 -12.68
CA ALA A 277 -0.80 -2.95 -13.67
C ALA A 277 0.40 -2.19 -13.09
N GLN A 278 0.26 -1.64 -11.87
CA GLN A 278 1.35 -1.00 -11.14
C GLN A 278 2.52 -1.96 -10.89
N SER A 279 2.23 -3.19 -10.46
CA SER A 279 3.24 -4.19 -10.16
C SER A 279 4.03 -4.59 -11.39
N ARG A 280 3.36 -4.78 -12.54
CA ARG A 280 4.02 -5.03 -13.83
C ARG A 280 4.92 -3.87 -14.24
N LEU A 281 4.39 -2.65 -14.21
CA LEU A 281 5.16 -1.47 -14.58
C LEU A 281 6.32 -1.18 -13.63
N THR A 282 6.21 -1.57 -12.36
CA THR A 282 7.33 -1.52 -11.42
C THR A 282 8.46 -2.44 -11.86
N GLN A 283 8.15 -3.67 -12.31
CA GLN A 283 9.15 -4.61 -12.82
C GLN A 283 9.76 -4.14 -14.14
N ILE A 284 8.93 -3.67 -15.08
CA ILE A 284 9.38 -3.22 -16.41
C ILE A 284 10.23 -1.95 -16.30
N HIS A 285 9.81 -0.99 -15.46
CA HIS A 285 10.54 0.26 -15.26
C HIS A 285 11.91 0.02 -14.62
N GLY A 286 12.03 -0.97 -13.72
CA GLY A 286 13.30 -1.38 -13.12
C GLY A 286 13.99 -0.32 -12.25
N ALA A 287 13.33 0.81 -11.98
CA ALA A 287 13.90 1.92 -11.21
C ALA A 287 13.86 1.70 -9.68
N ARG A 288 13.17 0.65 -9.20
CA ARG A 288 13.05 0.34 -7.78
C ARG A 288 14.21 -0.53 -7.27
N GLU A 289 14.82 -0.05 -6.19
CA GLU A 289 15.99 -0.65 -5.53
C GLU A 289 15.68 -2.01 -4.86
N ASP A 290 14.41 -2.36 -4.68
CA ASP A 290 13.95 -3.56 -3.95
C ASP A 290 13.42 -4.69 -4.84
N THR A 291 13.58 -4.61 -6.16
CA THR A 291 13.10 -5.59 -7.15
C THR A 291 13.85 -6.94 -7.16
N THR A 292 14.48 -7.33 -6.05
CA THR A 292 15.22 -8.59 -5.84
C THR A 292 14.41 -9.86 -6.15
N LEU A 293 13.07 -9.80 -6.03
CA LEU A 293 12.16 -10.90 -6.38
C LEU A 293 12.17 -11.24 -7.88
N ALA A 294 12.45 -10.27 -8.75
CA ALA A 294 12.55 -10.50 -10.20
C ALA A 294 13.70 -11.45 -10.53
N ASP A 295 14.83 -11.29 -9.85
CA ASP A 295 16.01 -12.13 -10.05
C ASP A 295 15.80 -13.57 -9.57
N PHE A 296 14.98 -13.75 -8.53
CA PHE A 296 14.55 -15.08 -8.10
C PHE A 296 13.59 -15.74 -9.10
N ARG A 297 12.57 -15.01 -9.58
CA ARG A 297 11.57 -15.51 -10.55
C ARG A 297 12.19 -15.91 -11.89
N LYS A 298 13.21 -15.18 -12.36
CA LYS A 298 13.99 -15.57 -13.56
C LYS A 298 14.59 -16.97 -13.47
N ARG A 299 14.92 -17.45 -12.26
CA ARG A 299 15.54 -18.77 -12.04
C ARG A 299 14.55 -19.92 -12.03
N ILE A 300 13.28 -19.66 -11.70
CA ILE A 300 12.22 -20.68 -11.64
C ILE A 300 11.66 -21.00 -13.03
N GLY A 301 11.73 -20.04 -13.96
CA GLY A 301 11.14 -20.19 -15.29
C GLY A 301 9.61 -19.98 -15.27
N TYR A 302 9.00 -19.94 -16.46
CA TYR A 302 7.56 -19.71 -16.62
C TYR A 302 6.72 -20.98 -16.51
N GLU A 303 7.31 -22.14 -16.79
CA GLU A 303 6.57 -23.39 -16.79
C GLU A 303 6.16 -23.79 -15.37
N ARG A 304 4.86 -24.07 -15.21
CA ARG A 304 4.24 -24.54 -13.97
C ARG A 304 4.63 -26.01 -13.76
N THR A 305 5.77 -26.28 -13.14
CA THR A 305 6.13 -27.63 -12.66
C THR A 305 5.50 -27.91 -11.31
#